data_AF-A6E9U7-F1
#
_entry.id   AF-A6E9U7-F1
#
_cell.length_a   1.000
_cell.length_b   1.000
_cell.length_c   1.000
_cell.angle_alpha   90.00
_cell.angle_beta   90.00
_cell.angle_gamma   90.00
#
_symmetry.space_group_name_H-M   'P 1'
#
loop_
_entity.id
_entity.type
_entity.pdbx_description
1 polymer ?
#
loop_
_entity_poly.entity_id
_entity_poly.type
_entity_poly.pdbx_seq_one_letter_code
_entity_poly.pdbx_strand_id
1 'polypeptide(L)'
;MMNNNYLLSLAILATTSFFACHSSPDNGKTGQVSTPTENQKVKIIEPEIGYTPDISNDAKHNLQRLKVLYATIDSTIKSYPDYDSAKKHLSQRQIEIYENEEAYSKEDHLDVSIWGCSWYCGGGPDSITASSILAANKKLDYKASNAHDFSLRTAWVEGAPGKYEDVAISKLEFDGISVH
;
A
#
# COMPACT_ATOMS: atom_id res chain seq x y z
N MET A 1 29.09 53.64 9.16
CA MET A 1 29.88 53.61 7.91
C MET A 1 30.99 52.58 8.07
N MET A 2 30.83 51.42 7.45
CA MET A 2 31.91 50.55 6.96
C MET A 2 31.23 49.41 6.21
N ASN A 3 31.21 49.55 4.89
CA ASN A 3 30.84 48.50 3.95
C ASN A 3 31.90 47.40 4.01
N ASN A 4 31.50 46.13 3.93
CA ASN A 4 32.38 45.15 3.33
C ASN A 4 31.58 44.12 2.54
N ASN A 5 31.75 44.21 1.22
CA ASN A 5 31.22 43.31 0.22
C ASN A 5 32.12 42.07 0.15
N TYR A 6 31.55 40.89 0.33
CA TYR A 6 32.14 39.65 -0.20
C TYR A 6 31.07 38.87 -0.94
N LEU A 7 30.98 39.16 -2.24
CA LEU A 7 30.38 38.30 -3.24
C LEU A 7 31.33 37.12 -3.44
N LEU A 8 30.99 35.96 -2.88
CA LEU A 8 31.63 34.69 -3.25
C LEU A 8 30.72 33.99 -4.26
N SER A 9 31.08 34.14 -5.52
CA SER A 9 30.56 33.38 -6.66
C SER A 9 30.88 31.89 -6.49
N LEU A 10 29.87 31.08 -6.18
CA LEU A 10 29.96 29.63 -6.23
C LEU A 10 29.80 29.18 -7.70
N ALA A 11 30.90 28.80 -8.33
CA ALA A 11 30.89 28.16 -9.64
C ALA A 11 30.42 26.71 -9.50
N ILE A 12 29.28 26.39 -10.12
CA ILE A 12 28.76 25.02 -10.24
C ILE A 12 29.59 24.32 -11.32
N LEU A 13 30.53 23.46 -10.93
CA LEU A 13 31.13 22.48 -11.83
C LEU A 13 30.15 21.32 -12.00
N ALA A 14 29.35 21.35 -13.05
CA ALA A 14 28.62 20.18 -13.53
C ALA A 14 29.62 19.25 -14.24
N THR A 15 30.20 18.31 -13.51
CA THR A 15 30.97 17.21 -14.11
C THR A 15 29.98 16.23 -14.76
N THR A 16 29.81 16.35 -16.07
CA THR A 16 29.10 15.36 -16.89
C THR A 16 29.94 14.08 -16.96
N SER A 17 29.64 13.12 -16.10
CA SER A 17 30.13 11.75 -16.25
C SER A 17 29.43 11.12 -17.45
N PHE A 18 30.07 11.21 -18.62
CA PHE A 18 29.75 10.35 -19.76
C PHE A 18 30.03 8.91 -19.36
N PHE A 19 28.99 8.15 -19.01
CA PHE A 19 29.06 6.69 -19.05
C PHE A 19 29.21 6.29 -20.52
N ALA A 20 30.45 6.08 -20.94
CA ALA A 20 30.76 5.43 -22.21
C ALA A 20 30.24 3.99 -22.14
N CYS A 21 29.06 3.76 -22.70
CA CYS A 21 28.50 2.44 -22.94
C CYS A 21 29.46 1.71 -23.89
N HIS A 22 30.35 0.88 -23.34
CA HIS A 22 31.17 -0.04 -24.13
C HIS A 22 30.26 -1.13 -24.67
N SER A 23 29.75 -0.93 -25.89
CA SER A 23 29.17 -1.98 -26.71
C SER A 23 30.28 -2.99 -27.05
N SER A 24 30.31 -4.09 -26.31
CA SER A 24 31.13 -5.26 -26.64
C SER A 24 30.63 -5.85 -27.97
N PRO A 25 31.53 -6.27 -28.89
CA PRO A 25 31.11 -6.82 -30.17
C PRO A 25 30.38 -8.15 -29.96
N ASP A 26 29.15 -8.18 -30.46
CA ASP A 26 28.21 -9.29 -30.44
C ASP A 26 28.74 -10.41 -31.34
N ASN A 27 29.54 -11.30 -30.74
CA ASN A 27 29.95 -12.55 -31.40
C ASN A 27 28.75 -13.48 -31.41
N GLY A 28 28.07 -13.51 -32.56
CA GLY A 28 26.97 -14.39 -32.89
C GLY A 28 27.19 -15.81 -32.37
N LYS A 29 26.55 -16.10 -31.25
CA LYS A 29 26.16 -17.46 -30.87
C LYS A 29 24.66 -17.50 -31.07
N THR A 30 24.25 -18.21 -32.11
CA THR A 30 22.87 -18.67 -32.27
C THR A 30 22.47 -19.40 -31.01
N GLY A 31 21.84 -18.68 -30.09
CA GLY A 31 21.17 -19.26 -28.93
C GLY A 31 20.13 -20.20 -29.49
N GLN A 32 20.35 -21.49 -29.31
CA GLN A 32 19.31 -22.48 -29.49
C GLN A 32 18.11 -22.00 -28.69
N VAL A 33 17.03 -21.64 -29.39
CA VAL A 33 15.71 -21.61 -28.77
C VAL A 33 15.47 -23.03 -28.31
N SER A 34 15.71 -23.27 -27.02
CA SER A 34 15.29 -24.50 -26.37
C SER A 34 13.78 -24.54 -26.48
N THR A 35 13.28 -25.28 -27.47
CA THR A 35 11.91 -25.77 -27.49
C THR A 35 11.62 -26.36 -26.12
N PRO A 36 10.55 -25.94 -25.41
CA PRO A 36 10.23 -26.48 -24.10
C PRO A 36 10.05 -27.99 -24.20
N THR A 37 11.01 -28.72 -23.64
CA THR A 37 10.97 -30.17 -23.55
C THR A 37 9.92 -30.54 -22.50
N GLU A 38 8.94 -31.32 -22.95
CA GLU A 38 8.29 -32.41 -22.21
C GLU A 38 7.89 -32.14 -20.74
N ASN A 39 6.60 -31.84 -20.56
CA ASN A 39 5.78 -32.37 -19.47
C ASN A 39 6.28 -32.09 -18.04
N GLN A 40 6.69 -30.85 -17.74
CA GLN A 40 6.71 -30.41 -16.34
C GLN A 40 5.27 -30.38 -15.82
N LYS A 41 4.92 -31.42 -15.07
CA LYS A 41 3.66 -31.52 -14.32
C LYS A 41 3.45 -30.21 -13.56
N VAL A 42 2.44 -29.43 -13.96
CA VAL A 42 2.09 -28.15 -13.33
C VAL A 42 1.93 -28.41 -11.83
N LYS A 43 2.74 -27.72 -11.02
CA LYS A 43 2.62 -27.79 -9.56
C LYS A 43 1.29 -27.13 -9.20
N ILE A 44 0.34 -27.93 -8.76
CA ILE A 44 -0.89 -27.41 -8.16
C ILE A 44 -0.51 -26.81 -6.82
N ILE A 45 -0.79 -25.52 -6.64
CA ILE A 45 -0.68 -24.82 -5.37
C ILE A 45 -2.11 -24.71 -4.82
N GLU A 46 -2.33 -25.22 -3.62
CA GLU A 46 -3.60 -25.07 -2.93
C GLU A 46 -3.48 -23.88 -1.98
N PRO A 47 -4.26 -22.81 -2.18
CA PRO A 47 -4.25 -21.67 -1.27
C PRO A 47 -4.95 -22.04 0.04
N GLU A 48 -4.36 -21.64 1.15
CA GLU A 48 -5.01 -21.68 2.47
C GLU A 48 -5.40 -20.27 2.89
N ILE A 49 -6.56 -20.13 3.51
CA ILE A 49 -6.98 -18.86 4.12
C ILE A 49 -6.16 -18.67 5.40
N GLY A 50 -5.20 -17.73 5.38
CA GLY A 50 -4.35 -17.47 6.54
C GLY A 50 -5.02 -16.68 7.66
N TYR A 51 -5.67 -15.56 7.32
CA TYR A 51 -6.31 -14.66 8.28
C TYR A 51 -7.61 -14.10 7.71
N THR A 52 -8.61 -13.94 8.56
CA THR A 52 -9.85 -13.22 8.23
C THR A 52 -10.01 -12.08 9.23
N PRO A 53 -10.07 -10.82 8.75
CA PRO A 53 -10.33 -9.68 9.62
C PRO A 53 -11.61 -9.86 10.43
N ASP A 54 -11.55 -9.59 11.74
CA ASP A 54 -12.74 -9.63 12.59
C ASP A 54 -13.60 -8.39 12.34
N ILE A 55 -14.68 -8.56 11.59
CA ILE A 55 -15.59 -7.48 11.19
C ILE A 55 -16.70 -7.19 12.22
N SER A 56 -16.62 -7.77 13.42
CA SER A 56 -17.68 -7.68 14.43
C SER A 56 -17.79 -6.30 15.09
N ASN A 57 -18.93 -6.04 15.73
CA ASN A 57 -19.09 -4.84 16.57
C ASN A 57 -18.13 -4.85 17.77
N ASP A 58 -17.74 -6.02 18.25
CA ASP A 58 -16.78 -6.15 19.35
C ASP A 58 -15.38 -5.72 18.91
N ALA A 59 -14.94 -6.11 17.70
CA ALA A 59 -13.70 -5.60 17.10
C ALA A 59 -13.71 -4.07 17.01
N LYS A 60 -14.83 -3.48 16.57
CA LYS A 60 -15.01 -2.02 16.53
C LYS A 60 -14.88 -1.39 17.93
N HIS A 61 -15.52 -1.95 18.95
CA HIS A 61 -15.41 -1.43 20.32
C HIS A 61 -14.00 -1.59 20.89
N ASN A 62 -13.33 -2.71 20.60
CA ASN A 62 -11.95 -2.97 21.02
C ASN A 62 -10.99 -1.97 20.38
N LEU A 63 -11.14 -1.70 19.08
CA LEU A 63 -10.37 -0.66 18.39
C LEU A 63 -10.56 0.72 19.03
N GLN A 64 -11.80 1.09 19.39
CA GLN A 64 -12.07 2.36 20.07
C GLN A 64 -11.36 2.43 21.43
N ARG A 65 -11.41 1.36 22.23
CA ARG A 65 -10.71 1.27 23.51
C ARG A 65 -9.19 1.38 23.32
N LEU A 66 -8.65 0.71 22.31
CA LEU A 66 -7.24 0.75 21.97
C LEU A 66 -6.79 2.16 21.58
N LYS A 67 -7.56 2.87 20.75
CA LYS A 67 -7.28 4.28 20.40
C LYS A 67 -7.22 5.20 21.62
N VAL A 68 -8.14 5.04 22.58
CA VAL A 68 -8.12 5.79 23.85
C VAL A 68 -6.91 5.44 24.70
N LEU A 69 -6.52 4.17 24.73
CA LEU A 69 -5.34 3.72 25.45
C LEU A 69 -4.05 4.31 24.85
N TYR A 70 -3.90 4.28 23.52
CA TYR A 70 -2.78 4.93 22.84
C TYR A 70 -2.72 6.43 23.12
N ALA A 71 -3.85 7.14 23.06
CA ALA A 71 -3.87 8.57 23.39
C ALA A 71 -3.39 8.84 24.83
N THR A 72 -3.71 7.94 25.77
CA THR A 72 -3.25 8.02 27.16
C THR A 72 -1.75 7.78 27.27
N ILE A 73 -1.23 6.77 26.57
CA ILE A 73 0.21 6.45 26.50
C ILE A 73 0.97 7.64 25.89
N ASP A 74 0.53 8.12 24.73
CA ASP A 74 1.13 9.24 24.01
C ASP A 74 1.17 10.52 24.87
N SER A 75 0.07 10.81 25.58
CA SER A 75 0.02 11.96 26.50
C SER A 75 1.00 11.79 27.66
N THR A 76 1.14 10.57 28.17
CA THR A 76 2.10 10.28 29.25
C THR A 76 3.52 10.50 28.74
N ILE A 77 3.88 9.90 27.61
CA ILE A 77 5.23 10.04 27.00
C ILE A 77 5.58 11.50 26.74
N LYS A 78 4.66 12.29 26.18
CA LYS A 78 4.86 13.73 25.91
C LYS A 78 5.04 14.58 27.17
N SER A 79 4.63 14.07 28.35
CA SER A 79 4.77 14.79 29.61
C SER A 79 6.17 14.66 30.23
N TYR A 80 7.05 13.84 29.65
CA TYR A 80 8.41 13.61 30.12
C TYR A 80 9.43 13.99 29.04
N PRO A 81 10.68 14.30 29.42
CA PRO A 81 11.71 14.72 28.47
C PRO A 81 12.15 13.61 27.50
N ASP A 82 11.98 12.35 27.89
CA ASP A 82 12.39 11.18 27.14
C ASP A 82 11.54 9.94 27.49
N TYR A 83 11.60 8.92 26.64
CA TYR A 83 10.82 7.70 26.80
C TYR A 83 11.23 6.88 28.02
N ASP A 84 12.51 6.81 28.40
CA ASP A 84 12.97 6.04 29.57
C ASP A 84 12.44 6.62 30.89
N SER A 85 12.33 7.95 30.95
CA SER A 85 11.67 8.68 32.03
C SER A 85 10.17 8.39 32.05
N ALA A 86 9.50 8.45 30.90
CA ALA A 86 8.07 8.14 30.78
C ALA A 86 7.73 6.69 31.15
N LYS A 87 8.59 5.74 30.77
CA LYS A 87 8.40 4.29 30.98
C LYS A 87 8.19 3.92 32.44
N LYS A 88 8.79 4.69 33.37
CA LYS A 88 8.60 4.53 34.83
C LYS A 88 7.17 4.85 35.30
N HIS A 89 6.40 5.54 34.47
CA HIS A 89 5.01 5.95 34.73
C HIS A 89 3.98 5.19 33.88
N LEU A 90 4.44 4.23 33.09
CA LEU A 90 3.59 3.34 32.30
C LEU A 90 3.50 1.98 32.98
N SER A 91 2.35 1.33 32.86
CA SER A 91 2.20 -0.08 33.23
C SER A 91 2.96 -0.97 32.25
N GLN A 92 3.33 -2.19 32.69
CA GLN A 92 3.97 -3.18 31.82
C GLN A 92 3.18 -3.45 30.54
N ARG A 93 1.84 -3.44 30.63
CA ARG A 93 0.97 -3.63 29.47
C ARG A 93 1.01 -2.46 28.50
N GLN A 94 1.06 -1.22 29.00
CA GLN A 94 1.19 -0.04 28.15
C GLN A 94 2.54 0.01 27.43
N ILE A 95 3.60 -0.39 28.12
CA ILE A 95 4.94 -0.56 27.54
C ILE A 95 4.89 -1.60 26.42
N GLU A 96 4.32 -2.77 26.68
CA GLU A 96 4.21 -3.84 25.67
C GLU A 96 3.43 -3.37 24.43
N ILE A 97 2.32 -2.68 24.63
CA ILE A 97 1.51 -2.14 23.51
C ILE A 97 2.30 -1.14 22.70
N TYR A 98 2.96 -0.19 23.35
CA TYR A 98 3.73 0.86 22.68
C TYR A 98 4.97 0.32 21.96
N GLU A 99 5.64 -0.69 22.52
CA GLU A 99 6.84 -1.28 21.92
C GLU A 99 6.51 -2.32 20.83
N ASN A 100 5.25 -2.76 20.71
CA ASN A 100 4.80 -3.75 19.72
C ASN A 100 3.60 -3.24 18.91
N GLU A 101 3.70 -2.03 18.35
CA GLU A 101 2.58 -1.37 17.66
C GLU A 101 2.00 -2.20 16.51
N GLU A 102 2.81 -3.02 15.82
CA GLU A 102 2.33 -3.91 14.75
C GLU A 102 1.37 -4.99 15.28
N ALA A 103 1.67 -5.56 16.46
CA ALA A 103 0.81 -6.54 17.11
C ALA A 103 -0.43 -5.91 17.75
N TYR A 104 -0.35 -4.62 18.10
CA TYR A 104 -1.40 -3.85 18.74
C TYR A 104 -1.80 -2.64 17.90
N SER A 105 -2.04 -2.85 16.61
CA SER A 105 -2.33 -1.75 15.70
C SER A 105 -3.59 -0.99 16.13
N LYS A 106 -3.46 0.34 16.25
CA LYS A 106 -4.58 1.28 16.47
C LYS A 106 -5.27 1.69 15.17
N GLU A 107 -4.82 1.14 14.05
CA GLU A 107 -5.41 1.39 12.74
C GLU A 107 -6.73 0.66 12.57
N ASP A 108 -7.53 1.12 11.61
CA ASP A 108 -8.81 0.48 11.34
C ASP A 108 -8.61 -0.93 10.76
N HIS A 109 -9.09 -1.95 11.48
CA HIS A 109 -8.99 -3.35 11.08
C HIS A 109 -9.70 -3.69 9.75
N LEU A 110 -10.54 -2.78 9.24
CA LEU A 110 -11.18 -2.89 7.94
C LEU A 110 -10.55 -1.97 6.88
N ASP A 111 -9.43 -1.34 7.21
CA ASP A 111 -8.56 -0.63 6.28
C ASP A 111 -7.29 -1.48 6.07
N VAL A 112 -7.08 -1.95 4.83
CA VAL A 112 -5.96 -2.82 4.48
C VAL A 112 -4.76 -2.06 3.93
N SER A 113 -4.77 -0.73 3.94
CA SER A 113 -3.71 0.12 3.36
C SER A 113 -2.32 -0.19 3.92
N ILE A 114 -2.23 -0.42 5.23
CA ILE A 114 -1.01 -0.78 5.96
C ILE A 114 -0.38 -2.08 5.42
N TRP A 115 -1.21 -3.07 5.08
CA TRP A 115 -0.77 -4.36 4.56
C TRP A 115 -0.57 -4.33 3.03
N GLY A 116 -1.36 -3.51 2.35
CA GLY A 116 -1.35 -3.35 0.89
C GLY A 116 -0.26 -2.41 0.38
N CYS A 117 0.37 -1.61 1.23
CA CYS A 117 1.31 -0.58 0.79
C CYS A 117 2.45 -1.13 -0.08
N SER A 118 2.98 -2.32 0.20
CA SER A 118 4.04 -2.91 -0.66
C SER A 118 3.60 -3.11 -2.11
N TRP A 119 2.32 -3.41 -2.35
CA TRP A 119 1.79 -3.62 -3.70
C TRP A 119 1.22 -2.34 -4.33
N TYR A 120 0.77 -1.38 -3.50
CA TYR A 120 -0.01 -0.23 -3.95
C TYR A 120 0.66 1.14 -3.71
N CYS A 121 1.77 1.21 -2.97
CA CYS A 121 2.54 2.44 -2.75
C CYS A 121 3.52 2.76 -3.91
N GLY A 122 3.64 1.88 -4.90
CA GLY A 122 4.45 2.10 -6.10
C GLY A 122 3.75 2.94 -7.19
N GLY A 123 2.46 3.23 -7.04
CA GLY A 123 1.63 3.91 -8.04
C GLY A 123 0.26 3.25 -8.14
N GLY A 124 -0.80 4.06 -8.06
CA GLY A 124 -2.18 3.64 -8.29
C GLY A 124 -2.63 4.05 -9.70
N PRO A 125 -3.78 3.54 -10.17
CA PRO A 125 -4.32 3.98 -11.45
C PRO A 125 -4.74 5.45 -11.40
N ASP A 126 -4.51 6.17 -12.49
CA ASP A 126 -5.01 7.53 -12.75
C ASP A 126 -6.54 7.56 -12.80
N SER A 127 -7.13 6.51 -13.37
CA SER A 127 -8.57 6.35 -13.48
C SER A 127 -8.99 4.88 -13.45
N ILE A 128 -10.17 4.64 -12.86
CA ILE A 128 -10.79 3.31 -12.76
C ILE A 128 -12.20 3.42 -13.32
N THR A 129 -12.50 2.62 -14.32
CA THR A 129 -13.84 2.55 -14.92
C THR A 129 -14.33 1.11 -15.00
N ALA A 130 -15.64 0.94 -15.01
CA ALA A 130 -16.29 -0.35 -15.15
C ALA A 130 -17.34 -0.29 -16.26
N SER A 131 -17.57 -1.42 -16.92
CA SER A 131 -18.61 -1.56 -17.96
C SER A 131 -20.01 -1.36 -17.39
N SER A 132 -20.22 -1.74 -16.13
CA SER A 132 -21.42 -1.41 -15.39
C SER A 132 -21.17 -1.31 -13.87
N ILE A 133 -22.16 -0.76 -13.16
CA ILE A 133 -22.15 -0.59 -11.72
C ILE A 133 -23.57 -0.89 -11.21
N LEU A 134 -23.68 -1.70 -10.15
CA LEU A 134 -24.93 -1.92 -9.44
C LEU A 134 -25.47 -0.60 -8.90
N ALA A 135 -26.79 -0.38 -9.06
CA ALA A 135 -27.41 0.83 -8.56
C ALA A 135 -27.19 0.97 -7.05
N ALA A 136 -26.80 2.16 -6.62
CA ALA A 136 -26.61 2.46 -5.21
C ALA A 136 -27.92 2.24 -4.43
N ASN A 137 -27.79 1.77 -3.19
CA ASN A 137 -28.88 1.78 -2.23
C ASN A 137 -28.58 2.84 -1.16
N LYS A 138 -29.58 3.23 -0.37
CA LYS A 138 -29.48 4.31 0.63
C LYS A 138 -28.24 4.27 1.55
N LYS A 139 -27.59 3.11 1.70
CA LYS A 139 -26.42 2.90 2.56
C LYS A 139 -25.12 2.61 1.81
N LEU A 140 -25.18 2.13 0.57
CA LEU A 140 -24.03 1.61 -0.17
C LEU A 140 -24.02 2.15 -1.60
N ASP A 141 -22.84 2.58 -2.05
CA ASP A 141 -22.55 2.76 -3.46
C ASP A 141 -21.60 1.64 -3.94
N TYR A 142 -21.54 1.46 -5.26
CA TYR A 142 -20.81 0.36 -5.88
C TYR A 142 -19.86 0.86 -6.98
N LYS A 143 -19.29 2.05 -6.78
CA LYS A 143 -18.47 2.75 -7.78
C LYS A 143 -17.29 1.88 -8.22
N ALA A 144 -16.85 2.05 -9.47
CA ALA A 144 -15.66 1.37 -9.99
C ALA A 144 -14.41 1.63 -9.12
N SER A 145 -14.27 2.85 -8.58
CA SER A 145 -13.18 3.22 -7.66
C SER A 145 -13.12 2.37 -6.40
N ASN A 146 -14.25 1.79 -5.97
CA ASN A 146 -14.31 0.94 -4.77
C ASN A 146 -13.56 -0.39 -4.99
N ALA A 147 -13.24 -0.76 -6.22
CA ALA A 147 -12.42 -1.95 -6.50
C ALA A 147 -10.95 -1.79 -6.06
N HIS A 148 -10.51 -0.56 -5.81
CA HIS A 148 -9.13 -0.23 -5.46
C HIS A 148 -9.05 0.69 -4.23
N ASP A 149 -10.15 0.87 -3.49
CA ASP A 149 -10.03 1.45 -2.16
C ASP A 149 -9.51 0.38 -1.18
N PHE A 150 -8.85 0.82 -0.10
CA PHE A 150 -8.33 -0.10 0.92
C PHE A 150 -9.40 -0.49 1.94
N SER A 151 -10.68 -0.23 1.68
CA SER A 151 -11.75 -0.38 2.66
C SER A 151 -12.52 -1.68 2.41
N LEU A 152 -12.54 -2.56 3.41
CA LEU A 152 -13.36 -3.77 3.39
C LEU A 152 -14.87 -3.51 3.52
N ARG A 153 -15.28 -2.24 3.59
CA ARG A 153 -16.69 -1.80 3.72
C ARG A 153 -17.33 -1.46 2.39
N THR A 154 -16.52 -1.32 1.36
CA THR A 154 -16.88 -0.84 0.04
C THR A 154 -16.52 -1.92 -0.96
N ALA A 155 -17.25 -1.92 -2.08
CA ALA A 155 -17.00 -2.83 -3.17
C ALA A 155 -17.49 -2.20 -4.46
N TRP A 156 -16.81 -2.51 -5.56
CA TRP A 156 -17.44 -2.43 -6.87
C TRP A 156 -18.31 -3.68 -7.06
N VAL A 157 -19.51 -3.51 -7.62
CA VAL A 157 -20.43 -4.62 -7.90
C VAL A 157 -21.01 -4.42 -9.29
N GLU A 158 -21.02 -5.48 -10.09
CA GLU A 158 -21.60 -5.51 -11.43
C GLU A 158 -23.12 -5.24 -11.39
N GLY A 159 -23.59 -4.37 -12.28
CA GLY A 159 -25.00 -4.01 -12.42
C GLY A 159 -25.72 -4.67 -13.60
N ALA A 160 -25.01 -5.34 -14.52
CA ALA A 160 -25.62 -5.92 -15.71
C ALA A 160 -26.45 -7.18 -15.38
N PRO A 161 -27.63 -7.36 -16.01
CA PRO A 161 -28.40 -8.58 -15.89
C PRO A 161 -27.80 -9.69 -16.79
N GLY A 162 -27.26 -10.77 -16.22
CA GLY A 162 -26.78 -11.91 -17.03
C GLY A 162 -25.68 -12.77 -16.39
N LYS A 163 -25.26 -13.84 -17.09
CA LYS A 163 -24.12 -14.68 -16.68
C LYS A 163 -22.79 -14.00 -17.04
N TYR A 164 -21.79 -14.27 -16.21
CA TYR A 164 -20.47 -13.64 -16.05
C TYR A 164 -19.51 -13.65 -17.25
N GLU A 165 -19.99 -13.69 -18.49
CA GLU A 165 -19.12 -13.90 -19.66
C GLU A 165 -18.31 -12.64 -20.03
N ASP A 166 -18.76 -11.44 -19.61
CA ASP A 166 -18.10 -10.14 -19.87
C ASP A 166 -17.94 -9.25 -18.60
N VAL A 167 -17.70 -9.85 -17.42
CA VAL A 167 -17.54 -9.10 -16.16
C VAL A 167 -16.09 -8.68 -15.97
N ALA A 168 -15.79 -7.39 -16.16
CA ALA A 168 -14.45 -6.85 -15.93
C ALA A 168 -14.48 -5.36 -15.54
N ILE A 169 -13.51 -4.98 -14.70
CA ILE A 169 -13.02 -3.60 -14.69
C ILE A 169 -12.60 -3.29 -16.12
N SER A 170 -13.29 -2.35 -16.76
CA SER A 170 -13.17 -2.14 -18.21
C SER A 170 -11.91 -1.38 -18.59
N LYS A 171 -11.37 -0.61 -17.65
CA LYS A 171 -10.15 0.19 -17.86
C LYS A 171 -9.49 0.54 -16.54
N LEU A 172 -8.18 0.31 -16.50
CA LEU A 172 -7.25 0.95 -15.58
C LEU A 172 -6.29 1.80 -16.42
N GLU A 173 -6.10 3.05 -16.05
CA GLU A 173 -5.09 3.92 -16.66
C GLU A 173 -3.94 4.14 -15.67
N PHE A 174 -2.69 4.04 -16.13
CA PHE A 174 -1.49 4.37 -15.34
C PHE A 174 -0.59 5.28 -16.17
N ASP A 175 -0.28 6.48 -15.67
CA ASP A 175 0.50 7.50 -16.38
C ASP A 175 0.02 7.75 -17.83
N GLY A 176 -1.30 7.74 -18.04
CA GLY A 176 -1.92 7.89 -19.36
C GLY A 176 -1.87 6.65 -20.27
N ILE A 177 -1.39 5.50 -19.77
CA ILE A 177 -1.37 4.22 -20.48
C ILE A 177 -2.57 3.37 -20.03
N SER A 178 -3.42 2.97 -20.98
CA SER A 178 -4.56 2.08 -20.74
C SER A 178 -4.12 0.63 -20.69
N VAL A 179 -4.48 -0.08 -19.63
CA VAL A 179 -4.30 -1.53 -19.49
C VAL A 179 -5.68 -2.19 -19.54
N HIS A 180 -5.86 -3.13 -20.47
CA HIS A 180 -7.10 -3.91 -20.68
C HIS A 180 -6.91 -5.34 -20.20
#